data_AF-A0A966DI62-F1
#
_entry.id   AF-A0A966DI62-F1
#
_cell.length_a   1.000
_cell.length_b   1.000
_cell.length_c   1.000
_cell.angle_alpha   90.00
_cell.angle_beta   90.00
_cell.angle_gamma   90.00
#
_symmetry.space_group_name_H-M   'P 1'
#
loop_
_entity.id
_entity.type
_entity.pdbx_description
1 polymer ?
#
loop_
_entity_poly.entity_id
_entity_poly.type
_entity_poly.pdbx_seq_one_letter_code
_entity_poly.pdbx_strand_id
1 'polypeptide(L)'
;MQAYPSKIICECGQKSIQEAIDIFKSTTLPYKKAKKLVTQCNQSCCNEALRMLYQCVKGKKPIKIPYEKIAFLIDQKKNYNQALNALP
;
A
#
# COMPACT_ATOMS: atom_id res chain seq x y z
N MET A 1 14.64 5.68 -14.53
CA MET A 1 13.20 5.37 -14.38
C MET A 1 13.01 4.74 -13.01
N GLN A 2 12.27 5.36 -12.09
CA GLN A 2 12.07 4.79 -10.76
C GLN A 2 11.13 3.58 -10.83
N ALA A 3 11.62 2.42 -10.41
CA ALA A 3 10.87 1.16 -10.33
C ALA A 3 9.93 1.13 -9.11
N TYR A 4 9.10 2.17 -8.95
CA TYR A 4 8.06 2.23 -7.95
C TYR A 4 7.13 1.01 -7.89
N PRO A 5 6.67 0.41 -9.00
CA PRO A 5 5.77 -0.76 -8.95
C PRO A 5 6.36 -1.96 -8.18
N SER A 6 7.69 -2.10 -8.15
CA SER A 6 8.37 -3.19 -7.43
C SER A 6 8.64 -2.87 -5.95
N LYS A 7 8.30 -1.66 -5.47
CA LYS A 7 8.50 -1.29 -4.06
C LYS A 7 7.52 -2.09 -3.20
N ILE A 8 8.00 -2.63 -2.08
CA ILE A 8 7.17 -3.34 -1.11
C ILE A 8 6.20 -2.34 -0.46
N ILE A 9 4.89 -2.57 -0.64
CA ILE A 9 3.85 -1.70 -0.05
C ILE A 9 3.61 -2.03 1.42
N CYS A 10 3.88 -3.27 1.80
CA CYS A 10 3.69 -3.74 3.16
C CYS A 10 4.65 -4.85 3.53
N GLU A 11 5.43 -4.66 4.60
CA GLU A 11 6.41 -5.64 5.09
C GLU A 11 5.72 -6.88 5.67
N CYS A 12 4.46 -6.77 6.15
CA CYS A 12 3.73 -7.90 6.72
C CYS A 12 3.33 -8.96 5.67
N GLY A 13 2.89 -8.52 4.48
CA GLY A 13 2.51 -9.43 3.40
C GLY A 13 3.61 -9.60 2.34
N GLN A 14 4.72 -8.86 2.48
CA GLN A 14 5.83 -8.77 1.53
C GLN A 14 5.38 -8.59 0.07
N LYS A 15 4.26 -7.88 -0.13
CA LYS A 15 3.70 -7.62 -1.46
C LYS A 15 4.25 -6.34 -2.04
N SER A 16 4.51 -6.36 -3.34
CA SER A 16 4.88 -5.18 -4.11
C SER A 16 3.65 -4.31 -4.42
N ILE A 17 3.87 -3.04 -4.77
CA ILE A 17 2.79 -2.15 -5.24
C ILE A 17 2.06 -2.80 -6.43
N GLN A 18 2.80 -3.36 -7.39
CA GLN A 18 2.23 -4.03 -8.56
C GLN A 18 1.35 -5.23 -8.19
N GLU A 19 1.81 -6.08 -7.27
CA GLU A 19 1.01 -7.23 -6.82
C GLU A 19 -0.27 -6.79 -6.10
N ALA A 20 -0.17 -5.74 -5.27
CA ALA A 20 -1.33 -5.19 -4.59
C ALA A 20 -2.37 -4.63 -5.59
N ILE A 21 -1.91 -3.99 -6.68
CA ILE A 21 -2.77 -3.55 -7.78
C ILE A 21 -3.48 -4.74 -8.40
N ASP A 22 -2.75 -5.81 -8.70
CA ASP A 22 -3.29 -6.99 -9.36
C ASP A 22 -4.36 -7.68 -8.51
N ILE A 23 -4.09 -7.83 -7.20
CA ILE A 23 -5.05 -8.33 -6.23
C ILE A 23 -6.29 -7.44 -6.18
N PHE A 24 -6.12 -6.11 -6.14
CA PHE A 24 -7.23 -5.16 -6.10
C PHE A 24 -8.03 -5.10 -7.39
N LYS A 25 -7.41 -5.36 -8.56
CA LYS A 25 -8.13 -5.49 -9.83
C LYS A 25 -8.97 -6.76 -9.84
N SER A 26 -8.39 -7.88 -9.44
CA SER A 26 -9.01 -9.21 -9.47
C SER A 26 -10.07 -9.41 -8.39
N THR A 27 -9.95 -8.78 -7.23
CA THR A 27 -10.92 -8.94 -6.12
C THR A 27 -12.09 -7.96 -6.23
N THR A 28 -13.33 -8.41 -6.02
CA THR A 28 -14.50 -7.52 -5.87
C THR A 28 -14.81 -7.20 -4.41
N LEU A 29 -13.97 -7.68 -3.50
CA LEU A 29 -14.19 -7.57 -2.06
C LEU A 29 -14.02 -6.12 -1.56
N PRO A 30 -14.75 -5.73 -0.49
CA PRO A 30 -14.58 -4.43 0.13
C PRO A 30 -13.18 -4.25 0.72
N TYR A 31 -12.75 -2.99 0.87
CA TYR A 31 -11.40 -2.61 1.32
C TYR A 31 -10.88 -3.44 2.52
N LYS A 32 -11.70 -3.66 3.56
CA LYS A 32 -11.29 -4.46 4.74
C LYS A 32 -10.80 -5.87 4.36
N LYS A 33 -11.51 -6.55 3.46
CA LYS A 33 -11.17 -7.90 3.00
C LYS A 33 -10.05 -7.86 1.96
N ALA A 34 -10.12 -6.95 1.00
CA ALA A 34 -9.08 -6.77 -0.01
C ALA A 34 -7.71 -6.46 0.62
N LYS A 35 -7.67 -5.56 1.61
CA LYS A 35 -6.47 -5.24 2.39
C LYS A 35 -5.85 -6.51 3.00
N LYS A 36 -6.68 -7.38 3.61
CA LYS A 36 -6.20 -8.62 4.26
C LYS A 36 -5.55 -9.59 3.26
N LEU A 37 -5.99 -9.59 2.00
CA LEU A 37 -5.35 -10.38 0.94
C LEU A 37 -3.93 -9.88 0.61
N VAL A 38 -3.69 -8.57 0.70
CA VAL A 38 -2.39 -7.97 0.40
C VAL A 38 -1.45 -7.98 1.60
N THR A 39 -1.95 -7.69 2.80
CA THR A 39 -1.09 -7.50 3.98
C THR A 39 -0.95 -8.73 4.85
N GLN A 40 -1.89 -9.67 4.75
CA GLN A 40 -2.02 -10.81 5.68
C GLN A 40 -2.04 -10.42 7.17
N CYS A 41 -2.23 -9.14 7.49
CA CYS A 41 -2.18 -8.59 8.83
C CYS A 41 -3.40 -7.71 9.13
N ASN A 42 -3.79 -7.66 10.41
CA ASN A 42 -4.86 -6.77 10.87
C ASN A 42 -4.35 -5.37 11.25
N GLN A 43 -3.04 -5.15 11.26
CA GLN A 43 -2.45 -3.88 11.69
C GLN A 43 -2.71 -2.72 10.72
N SER A 44 -2.62 -1.50 11.24
CA SER A 44 -2.69 -0.25 10.48
C SER A 44 -1.37 0.12 9.80
N CYS A 45 -0.39 -0.79 9.79
CA CYS A 45 0.94 -0.58 9.24
C CYS A 45 0.90 -0.04 7.78
N CYS A 46 0.08 -0.57 6.90
CA CYS A 46 0.12 -0.18 5.48
C CYS A 46 -1.15 0.55 5.02
N ASN A 47 -1.94 1.07 5.98
CA ASN A 47 -3.33 1.47 5.75
C ASN A 47 -3.46 2.67 4.80
N GLU A 48 -2.65 3.72 4.93
CA GLU A 48 -2.75 4.90 4.06
C GLU A 48 -2.37 4.60 2.61
N ALA A 49 -1.21 3.97 2.41
CA ALA A 49 -0.73 3.58 1.08
C ALA A 49 -1.72 2.65 0.38
N LEU A 50 -2.24 1.62 1.07
CA LEU A 50 -3.20 0.67 0.51
C LEU A 50 -4.58 1.29 0.25
N ARG A 51 -5.07 2.16 1.14
CA ARG A 51 -6.35 2.82 0.96
C ARG A 51 -6.32 3.74 -0.26
N MET A 52 -5.20 4.41 -0.51
CA MET A 52 -5.00 5.24 -1.70
C MET A 52 -4.96 4.37 -2.97
N LEU A 53 -4.15 3.31 -2.97
CA LEU A 53 -4.06 2.35 -4.07
C LEU A 53 -5.43 1.74 -4.42
N TYR A 54 -6.14 1.26 -3.39
CA TYR A 54 -7.46 0.66 -3.54
C TYR A 54 -8.48 1.65 -4.13
N GLN A 55 -8.48 2.91 -3.68
CA GLN A 55 -9.36 3.92 -4.26
C GLN A 55 -9.02 4.26 -5.71
N CYS A 56 -7.74 4.22 -6.10
CA CYS A 56 -7.36 4.42 -7.50
C CYS A 56 -7.80 3.25 -8.38
N VAL A 57 -7.68 2.02 -7.88
CA VAL A 57 -8.04 0.80 -8.63
C VAL A 57 -9.55 0.56 -8.68
N LYS A 58 -10.27 0.78 -7.58
CA LYS A 58 -11.72 0.58 -7.46
C LYS A 58 -12.54 1.84 -7.70
N GLY A 59 -11.90 2.99 -7.84
CA GLY A 59 -12.57 4.24 -8.11
C GLY A 59 -13.37 4.15 -9.41
N LYS A 60 -14.55 4.78 -9.42
CA LYS A 60 -15.41 4.84 -10.62
C LYS A 60 -14.79 5.64 -11.77
N LYS A 61 -13.71 6.40 -11.50
CA LYS A 61 -13.00 7.22 -12.49
C LYS A 61 -11.61 6.63 -12.75
N PRO A 62 -11.15 6.58 -14.00
CA PRO A 62 -9.79 6.20 -14.33
C PRO A 62 -8.83 7.26 -13.80
N ILE A 63 -8.31 7.04 -12.59
CA ILE A 63 -7.30 7.88 -11.97
C ILE A 63 -5.94 7.19 -12.15
N LYS A 64 -4.94 7.95 -12.61
CA LYS A 64 -3.56 7.47 -12.67
C LYS A 64 -3.09 7.10 -11.27
N ILE A 65 -2.51 5.92 -11.11
CA ILE A 65 -1.99 5.46 -9.83
C ILE A 65 -0.85 6.38 -9.42
N PRO A 66 -0.95 7.09 -8.28
CA PRO A 66 0.06 8.05 -7.85
C PRO A 66 1.23 7.31 -7.17
N TYR A 67 2.03 6.60 -7.97
CA TYR A 67 3.14 5.77 -7.50
C TYR A 67 4.11 6.54 -6.58
N GLU A 68 4.44 7.78 -6.93
CA GLU A 68 5.32 8.64 -6.13
C GLU A 68 4.74 8.91 -4.74
N LYS A 69 3.45 9.24 -4.66
CA LYS A 69 2.75 9.51 -3.39
C LYS A 69 2.64 8.25 -2.54
N ILE A 70 2.37 7.10 -3.16
CA ILE A 70 2.30 5.81 -2.46
C ILE A 70 3.68 5.44 -1.93
N ALA A 71 4.73 5.59 -2.75
CA ALA A 71 6.11 5.34 -2.36
C ALA A 71 6.57 6.26 -1.23
N PHE A 72 6.12 7.53 -1.24
CA PHE A 72 6.36 8.50 -0.18
C PHE A 72 5.65 8.11 1.13
N LEU A 73 4.38 7.68 1.08
CA LEU A 73 3.65 7.24 2.27
C LEU A 73 4.27 6.01 2.93
N ILE A 74 4.77 5.06 2.12
CA ILE A 74 5.51 3.90 2.61
C ILE A 74 6.79 4.37 3.33
N ASP A 75 7.52 5.29 2.71
CA ASP A 75 8.79 5.81 3.23
C ASP A 75 8.61 6.64 4.51
N GLN A 76 7.66 7.57 4.51
CA GLN A 76 7.31 8.40 5.66
C GLN A 76 7.00 7.54 6.88
N LYS A 77 6.26 6.45 6.69
CA LYS A 77 5.95 5.55 7.80
C LYS A 77 7.18 4.79 8.29
N LYS A 78 8.05 4.34 7.39
CA LYS A 78 9.30 3.69 7.76
C LYS A 78 10.18 4.63 8.59
N ASN A 79 10.30 5.88 8.15
CA ASN A 79 11.02 6.94 8.85
C ASN A 79 10.39 7.30 10.20
N TYR A 80 9.05 7.37 10.30
CA TYR A 80 8.35 7.61 11.56
C TYR A 80 8.61 6.48 12.58
N ASN A 81 8.52 5.22 12.15
CA ASN A 81 8.84 4.08 13.00
C ASN A 81 10.32 4.05 13.41
N GLN A 82 11.24 4.48 12.54
CA GLN A 82 12.66 4.61 12.89
C GLN A 82 12.90 5.74 13.90
N ALA A 83 12.22 6.88 13.76
CA ALA A 83 12.32 7.98 14.71
C ALA A 83 11.74 7.63 16.10
N LEU A 84 10.67 6.84 16.15
CA LEU A 84 10.07 6.37 17.41
C LEU A 84 10.96 5.36 18.16
N ASN A 85 11.67 4.50 17.43
CA ASN A 85 12.65 3.57 18.02
C ASN A 85 14.00 4.24 18.36
N ALA A 86 14.17 5.52 18.02
CA ALA A 86 15.36 6.31 18.33
C ALA A 86 15.13 7.32 19.49
N LEU A 87 13.94 7.33 20.07
CA LEU A 87 13.68 8.03 21.32
C LEU A 87 14.11 7.13 22.49
N PRO A 88 14.93 7.63 23.44
CA PRO A 88 15.39 6.87 24.60
C PRO A 88 14.25 6.50 25.55
#